data_AF-A0A832KGV1-F1
#
_entry.id   AF-A0A832KGV1-F1
#
_cell.length_a   1.000
_cell.length_b   1.000
_cell.length_c   1.000
_cell.angle_alpha   90.00
_cell.angle_beta   90.00
_cell.angle_gamma   90.00
#
_symmetry.space_group_name_H-M   'P 1'
#
loop_
_entity.id
_entity.type
_entity.pdbx_description
1 polymer ?
#
loop_
_entity_poly.entity_id
_entity_poly.type
_entity_poly.pdbx_seq_one_letter_code
_entity_poly.pdbx_strand_id
1 'polypeptide(L)'
;MTYELQLDEFFKDPKNRSYAANIINKLTAQHKHGLIAKIRNRGPAEMADRIHEIVGYLVDDAIEEKRYTSSILPTIVSPQLAPNFWFKDEKEPTREEIYRLLYLILTGLYRGSYIVNLDNAAPPLREDFRRSLIQEAIIIFPEGGIGGGVDVKKMFMHLRLGRFPIKEFGFTLLILSCFARWLKSKIEKPEFLKRIEEIGLLQVMPDLGVDDSISLVFFDIPRQKKEMHIFPRLKDFIVKWYYDYLMGAEDIDLLIFLSSLYITDRNYQEISDSLMNKFIYYLLRGYINSELLTNIINIKVRYELKERKRRIYPIQRMREILRRI
;
A
#
# COMPACT_ATOMS: atom_id res chain seq x y z
N MET A 1 -22.48 -3.52 -5.42
CA MET A 1 -21.78 -4.78 -5.72
C MET A 1 -21.06 -5.22 -4.46
N THR A 2 -21.40 -6.39 -3.91
CA THR A 2 -20.79 -6.94 -2.68
C THR A 2 -19.31 -7.27 -2.91
N TYR A 3 -18.48 -7.27 -1.86
CA TYR A 3 -17.05 -7.59 -2.01
C TYR A 3 -16.79 -9.02 -2.52
N GLU A 4 -17.68 -9.97 -2.23
CA GLU A 4 -17.65 -11.33 -2.78
C GLU A 4 -17.66 -11.31 -4.32
N LEU A 5 -18.63 -10.60 -4.91
CA LEU A 5 -18.75 -10.47 -6.36
C LEU A 5 -17.54 -9.75 -6.99
N GLN A 6 -16.99 -8.73 -6.30
CA GLN A 6 -15.78 -8.03 -6.79
C GLN A 6 -14.57 -8.97 -6.81
N LEU A 7 -14.43 -9.81 -5.78
CA LEU A 7 -13.34 -10.77 -5.68
C LEU A 7 -13.47 -11.89 -6.72
N ASP A 8 -14.68 -12.38 -6.95
CA ASP A 8 -14.96 -13.37 -7.98
C ASP A 8 -14.69 -12.82 -9.39
N GLU A 9 -15.10 -11.58 -9.67
CA GLU A 9 -14.78 -10.91 -10.94
C GLU A 9 -13.26 -10.80 -11.14
N PHE A 10 -12.53 -10.42 -10.09
CA PHE A 10 -11.07 -10.32 -10.12
C PHE A 10 -10.40 -11.66 -10.46
N PHE A 11 -10.94 -12.78 -9.95
CA PHE A 11 -10.41 -14.12 -10.18
C PHE A 11 -10.78 -14.74 -11.54
N LYS A 12 -11.66 -14.12 -12.34
CA LYS A 12 -11.91 -14.58 -13.72
C LYS A 12 -10.65 -14.54 -14.59
N ASP A 13 -9.74 -13.60 -14.34
CA ASP A 13 -8.45 -13.54 -15.04
C ASP A 13 -7.43 -14.51 -14.39
N PRO A 14 -6.90 -15.51 -15.12
CA PRO A 14 -5.86 -16.41 -14.62
C PRO A 14 -4.61 -15.68 -14.09
N LYS A 15 -4.24 -14.53 -14.66
CA LYS A 15 -3.09 -13.74 -14.18
C LYS A 15 -3.34 -13.16 -12.79
N ASN A 16 -4.57 -12.72 -12.52
CA ASN A 16 -4.96 -12.22 -11.21
C ASN A 16 -5.02 -13.33 -10.16
N ARG A 17 -5.50 -14.54 -10.53
CA ARG A 17 -5.43 -15.71 -9.65
C ARG A 17 -3.99 -16.05 -9.27
N SER A 18 -3.09 -16.10 -10.25
CA SER A 18 -1.66 -16.32 -10.01
C SER A 18 -1.03 -15.22 -9.14
N TYR A 19 -1.41 -13.96 -9.37
CA TYR A 19 -0.97 -12.84 -8.55
C TYR A 19 -1.40 -13.00 -7.08
N ALA A 20 -2.69 -13.26 -6.85
CA ALA A 20 -3.27 -13.43 -5.52
C ALA A 20 -2.78 -14.71 -4.81
N ALA A 21 -2.45 -15.77 -5.55
CA ALA A 21 -1.94 -17.01 -5.00
C ALA A 21 -0.65 -16.80 -4.17
N ASN A 22 0.22 -15.87 -4.57
CA ASN A 22 1.40 -15.51 -3.80
C ASN A 22 1.08 -14.84 -2.46
N ILE A 23 0.03 -14.03 -2.44
CA ILE A 23 -0.45 -13.35 -1.23
C ILE A 23 -1.10 -14.37 -0.30
N ILE A 24 -2.06 -15.16 -0.82
CA ILE A 24 -2.84 -16.10 -0.01
C ILE A 24 -1.96 -17.22 0.56
N ASN A 25 -0.91 -17.63 -0.15
CA ASN A 25 0.09 -18.57 0.36
C ASN A 25 0.80 -18.05 1.62
N LYS A 26 1.18 -16.77 1.65
CA LYS A 26 1.78 -16.13 2.84
C LYS A 26 0.75 -15.94 3.94
N LEU A 27 -0.45 -15.48 3.58
CA LEU A 27 -1.54 -15.22 4.50
C LEU A 27 -1.98 -16.48 5.26
N THR A 28 -1.88 -17.65 4.63
CA THR A 28 -2.30 -18.96 5.16
C THR A 28 -1.12 -19.88 5.54
N ALA A 29 0.10 -19.35 5.66
CA ALA A 29 1.30 -20.12 5.98
C ALA A 29 1.20 -20.92 7.29
N GLN A 30 0.39 -20.47 8.25
CA GLN A 30 0.14 -21.15 9.52
C GLN A 30 -0.69 -22.42 9.40
N HIS A 31 -1.45 -22.61 8.32
CA HIS A 31 -2.24 -23.82 8.06
C HIS A 31 -1.32 -24.95 7.62
N LYS A 32 -0.68 -25.64 8.57
CA LYS A 32 0.30 -26.72 8.30
C LYS A 32 -0.34 -28.06 7.91
N HIS A 33 -1.64 -28.21 8.18
CA HIS A 33 -2.43 -29.41 7.89
C HIS A 33 -3.78 -29.01 7.26
N GLY A 34 -4.59 -30.00 6.87
CA GLY A 34 -5.92 -29.75 6.31
C GLY A 34 -5.93 -29.35 4.83
N LEU A 35 -7.04 -28.78 4.38
CA LEU A 35 -7.31 -28.47 2.97
C LEU A 35 -6.23 -27.58 2.35
N ILE A 36 -5.96 -26.43 2.99
CA ILE A 36 -5.01 -25.43 2.47
C ILE A 36 -3.61 -26.01 2.35
N ALA A 37 -3.16 -26.81 3.33
CA ALA A 37 -1.85 -27.45 3.27
C ALA A 37 -1.75 -28.44 2.10
N LYS A 38 -2.80 -29.23 1.84
CA LYS A 38 -2.85 -30.17 0.71
C LYS A 38 -2.75 -29.43 -0.63
N ILE A 39 -3.48 -28.33 -0.79
CA ILE A 39 -3.43 -27.49 -2.00
C ILE A 39 -2.04 -26.89 -2.17
N ARG A 40 -1.49 -26.26 -1.11
CA ARG A 40 -0.16 -25.63 -1.14
C ARG A 40 0.96 -26.61 -1.51
N ASN A 41 0.91 -27.83 -0.99
CA ASN A 41 1.95 -28.85 -1.25
C ASN A 41 1.97 -29.33 -2.71
N ARG A 42 0.91 -29.08 -3.50
CA ARG A 42 0.86 -29.34 -4.95
C ARG A 42 1.47 -28.21 -5.78
N GLY A 43 1.78 -27.08 -5.16
CA GLY A 43 2.54 -25.99 -5.75
C GLY A 43 1.71 -24.72 -6.05
N PRO A 44 2.37 -23.66 -6.55
CA PRO A 44 1.74 -22.35 -6.77
C PRO A 44 0.61 -22.33 -7.81
N ALA A 45 0.69 -23.20 -8.83
CA ALA A 45 -0.36 -23.30 -9.86
C ALA A 45 -1.67 -23.85 -9.26
N GLU A 46 -1.60 -24.94 -8.48
CA GLU A 46 -2.77 -25.49 -7.78
C GLU A 46 -3.38 -24.46 -6.82
N MET A 47 -2.55 -23.70 -6.11
CA MET A 47 -2.99 -22.60 -5.25
C MET A 47 -3.77 -21.53 -6.03
N ALA A 48 -3.35 -21.20 -7.25
CA ALA A 48 -4.04 -20.24 -8.11
C ALA A 48 -5.35 -20.80 -8.65
N ASP A 49 -5.35 -22.06 -9.11
CA ASP A 49 -6.53 -22.71 -9.67
C ASP A 49 -7.64 -22.92 -8.63
N ARG A 50 -7.25 -23.24 -7.39
CA ARG A 50 -8.17 -23.51 -6.27
C ARG A 50 -8.34 -22.34 -5.31
N ILE A 51 -8.05 -21.12 -5.77
CA ILE A 51 -8.11 -19.93 -4.90
C ILE A 51 -9.52 -19.67 -4.33
N HIS A 52 -10.58 -19.91 -5.11
CA HIS A 52 -11.97 -19.78 -4.64
C HIS A 52 -12.27 -20.78 -3.51
N GLU A 53 -11.74 -22.00 -3.59
CA GLU A 53 -11.93 -23.01 -2.55
C GLU A 53 -11.21 -22.63 -1.25
N ILE A 54 -10.02 -22.06 -1.35
CA ILE A 54 -9.28 -21.54 -0.19
C ILE A 54 -10.04 -20.37 0.44
N VAL A 55 -10.51 -19.43 -0.37
CA VAL A 55 -11.29 -18.26 0.10
C VAL A 55 -12.59 -18.71 0.76
N GLY A 56 -13.35 -19.59 0.11
CA GLY A 56 -14.59 -20.15 0.67
C GLY A 56 -14.35 -20.85 2.00
N TYR A 57 -13.33 -21.71 2.10
CA TYR A 57 -12.95 -22.34 3.35
C TYR A 57 -12.64 -21.33 4.47
N LEU A 58 -11.89 -20.26 4.18
CA LEU A 58 -11.59 -19.23 5.18
C LEU A 58 -12.85 -18.49 5.63
N VAL A 59 -13.74 -18.15 4.69
CA VAL A 59 -15.00 -17.47 4.98
C VAL A 59 -15.89 -18.34 5.85
N ASP A 60 -16.11 -19.60 5.45
CA ASP A 60 -17.01 -20.50 6.15
C ASP A 60 -16.48 -20.85 7.56
N ASP A 61 -15.17 -21.10 7.71
CA ASP A 61 -14.53 -21.30 9.03
C ASP A 61 -14.77 -20.10 9.96
N ALA A 62 -14.62 -18.88 9.46
CA ALA A 62 -14.81 -17.67 10.28
C ALA A 62 -16.28 -17.44 10.68
N ILE A 63 -17.23 -17.77 9.80
CA ILE A 63 -18.67 -17.62 10.06
C ILE A 63 -19.18 -18.71 11.00
N GLU A 64 -18.86 -19.97 10.75
CA GLU A 64 -19.28 -21.12 11.57
C GLU A 64 -18.73 -21.01 12.99
N GLU A 65 -17.46 -20.63 13.11
CA GLU A 65 -16.78 -20.49 14.41
C GLU A 65 -16.98 -19.10 15.03
N LYS A 66 -17.73 -18.21 14.37
CA LYS A 66 -18.08 -16.85 14.82
C LYS A 66 -16.85 -16.05 15.28
N ARG A 67 -15.73 -16.18 14.59
CA ARG A 67 -14.45 -15.56 14.98
C ARG A 67 -13.66 -15.05 13.79
N TYR A 68 -12.89 -14.00 14.01
CA TYR A 68 -11.84 -13.61 13.07
C TYR A 68 -10.59 -14.46 13.26
N THR A 69 -9.91 -14.77 12.16
CA THR A 69 -8.60 -15.43 12.17
C THR A 69 -7.53 -14.52 11.58
N SER A 70 -6.26 -14.79 11.90
CA SER A 70 -5.13 -14.04 11.33
C SER A 70 -4.95 -14.25 9.82
N SER A 71 -5.73 -15.16 9.22
CA SER A 71 -5.85 -15.33 7.76
C SER A 71 -6.87 -14.38 7.12
N ILE A 72 -7.66 -13.64 7.91
CA ILE A 72 -8.69 -12.71 7.43
C ILE A 72 -8.41 -11.31 7.96
N LEU A 73 -8.25 -11.18 9.28
CA LEU A 73 -7.90 -9.94 9.95
C LEU A 73 -6.48 -10.10 10.51
N PRO A 74 -5.44 -9.62 9.80
CA PRO A 74 -4.06 -9.96 10.13
C PRO A 74 -3.63 -9.59 11.56
N THR A 75 -4.25 -8.55 12.14
CA THR A 75 -3.94 -8.05 13.49
C THR A 75 -4.50 -8.91 14.63
N ILE A 76 -5.41 -9.86 14.36
CA ILE A 76 -6.05 -10.62 15.44
C ILE A 76 -5.19 -11.81 15.88
N VAL A 77 -5.10 -11.99 17.20
CA VAL A 77 -4.58 -13.24 17.77
C VAL A 77 -5.72 -14.24 17.77
N SER A 78 -5.57 -15.35 17.04
CA SER A 78 -6.66 -16.34 16.95
C SER A 78 -7.00 -16.91 18.34
N PRO A 79 -8.27 -17.28 18.62
CA PRO A 79 -8.66 -17.81 19.92
C PRO A 79 -7.82 -18.99 20.41
N GLN A 80 -7.34 -19.83 19.49
CA GLN A 80 -6.48 -20.97 19.81
C GLN A 80 -5.10 -20.56 20.34
N LEU A 81 -4.62 -19.37 19.98
CA LEU A 81 -3.32 -18.85 20.39
C LEU A 81 -3.41 -18.02 21.68
N ALA A 82 -4.54 -17.38 21.95
CA ALA A 82 -4.74 -16.56 23.14
C ALA A 82 -6.21 -16.54 23.60
N PRO A 83 -6.70 -17.64 24.22
CA PRO A 83 -8.12 -17.76 24.62
C PRO A 83 -8.53 -16.75 25.70
N ASN A 84 -7.58 -16.25 26.50
CA ASN A 84 -7.84 -15.32 27.60
C ASN A 84 -7.95 -13.84 27.18
N PHE A 85 -7.80 -13.53 25.89
CA PHE A 85 -7.84 -12.16 25.37
C PHE A 85 -9.19 -11.76 24.77
N TRP A 86 -10.20 -12.63 24.87
CA TRP A 86 -11.51 -12.42 24.26
C TRP A 86 -12.49 -11.81 25.26
N PHE A 87 -13.15 -10.73 24.84
CA PHE A 87 -14.18 -10.08 25.64
C PHE A 87 -15.54 -10.76 25.40
N LYS A 88 -16.38 -10.75 26.44
CA LYS A 88 -17.80 -11.09 26.28
C LYS A 88 -18.44 -10.06 25.36
N ASP A 89 -19.24 -10.51 24.40
CA ASP A 89 -19.95 -9.68 23.41
C ASP A 89 -19.06 -9.05 22.31
N GLU A 90 -17.95 -9.68 21.94
CA GLU A 90 -17.23 -9.30 20.72
C GLU A 90 -18.11 -9.42 19.47
N LYS A 91 -17.96 -8.46 18.56
CA LYS A 91 -18.72 -8.43 17.30
C LYS A 91 -18.40 -9.67 16.46
N GLU A 92 -19.42 -10.50 16.21
CA GLU A 92 -19.33 -11.64 15.31
C GLU A 92 -18.97 -11.17 13.88
N PRO A 93 -18.09 -11.90 13.16
CA PRO A 93 -17.73 -11.55 11.80
C PRO A 93 -18.93 -11.71 10.86
N THR A 94 -19.13 -10.75 9.97
CA THR A 94 -20.10 -10.88 8.88
C THR A 94 -19.42 -11.32 7.58
N ARG A 95 -20.16 -12.00 6.68
CA ARG A 95 -19.61 -12.43 5.39
C ARG A 95 -19.03 -11.25 4.61
N GLU A 96 -19.76 -10.14 4.55
CA GLU A 96 -19.33 -8.94 3.81
C GLU A 96 -18.02 -8.36 4.38
N GLU A 97 -17.84 -8.36 5.71
CA GLU A 97 -16.60 -7.88 6.33
C GLU A 97 -15.40 -8.78 6.01
N ILE A 98 -15.60 -10.10 6.06
CA ILE A 98 -14.56 -11.07 5.70
C ILE A 98 -14.17 -10.90 4.24
N TYR A 99 -15.16 -10.85 3.33
CA TYR A 99 -14.90 -10.65 1.91
C TYR A 99 -14.25 -9.31 1.62
N ARG A 100 -14.62 -8.23 2.33
CA ARG A 100 -13.94 -6.93 2.22
C ARG A 100 -12.45 -7.06 2.56
N LEU A 101 -12.12 -7.67 3.68
CA LEU A 101 -10.72 -7.83 4.11
C LEU A 101 -9.93 -8.70 3.13
N LEU A 102 -10.49 -9.85 2.73
CA LEU A 102 -9.87 -10.73 1.74
C LEU A 102 -9.69 -10.03 0.39
N TYR A 103 -10.69 -9.26 -0.05
CA TYR A 103 -10.58 -8.46 -1.27
C TYR A 103 -9.44 -7.45 -1.18
N LEU A 104 -9.36 -6.67 -0.09
CA LEU A 104 -8.29 -5.67 0.10
C LEU A 104 -6.89 -6.30 0.11
N ILE A 105 -6.75 -7.45 0.75
CA ILE A 105 -5.48 -8.18 0.84
C ILE A 105 -5.10 -8.80 -0.51
N LEU A 106 -6.02 -9.54 -1.15
CA LEU A 106 -5.73 -10.36 -2.33
C LEU A 106 -5.62 -9.55 -3.63
N THR A 107 -6.26 -8.38 -3.70
CA THR A 107 -6.17 -7.47 -4.85
C THR A 107 -5.11 -6.38 -4.69
N GLY A 108 -4.56 -6.23 -3.48
CA GLY A 108 -3.63 -5.16 -3.13
C GLY A 108 -2.29 -5.25 -3.85
N LEU A 109 -1.64 -4.11 -4.01
CA LEU A 109 -0.32 -3.98 -4.62
C LEU A 109 0.74 -4.42 -3.61
N TYR A 110 1.44 -5.53 -3.88
CA TYR A 110 2.34 -6.13 -2.91
C TYR A 110 3.82 -6.11 -3.30
N ARG A 111 4.67 -6.07 -2.27
CA ARG A 111 6.12 -6.30 -2.34
C ARG A 111 6.59 -6.99 -1.06
N GLY A 112 7.18 -8.19 -1.18
CA GLY A 112 7.58 -8.95 0.00
C GLY A 112 6.35 -9.29 0.84
N SER A 113 6.31 -8.88 2.11
CA SER A 113 5.15 -9.04 3.00
C SER A 113 4.21 -7.83 3.00
N TYR A 114 4.60 -6.72 2.37
CA TYR A 114 3.83 -5.47 2.35
C TYR A 114 2.75 -5.51 1.27
N ILE A 115 1.55 -5.05 1.59
CA ILE A 115 0.40 -4.94 0.69
C ILE A 115 -0.26 -3.60 0.90
N VAL A 116 -0.55 -2.89 -0.19
CA VAL A 116 -1.20 -1.58 -0.16
C VAL A 116 -2.46 -1.60 -1.03
N ASN A 117 -3.57 -1.07 -0.53
CA ASN A 117 -4.82 -0.97 -1.28
C ASN A 117 -5.63 0.27 -0.88
N LEU A 118 -6.67 0.58 -1.66
CA LEU A 118 -7.63 1.65 -1.42
C LEU A 118 -8.97 1.06 -0.98
N ASP A 119 -9.32 1.31 0.27
CA ASP A 119 -10.59 0.93 0.85
C ASP A 119 -11.65 2.01 0.61
N ASN A 120 -12.92 1.60 0.54
CA ASN A 120 -14.09 2.40 0.14
C ASN A 120 -14.03 3.06 -1.25
N ALA A 121 -12.94 2.91 -2.01
CA ALA A 121 -12.90 3.35 -3.40
C ALA A 121 -13.94 2.61 -4.26
N ALA A 122 -14.45 3.24 -5.30
CA ALA A 122 -15.30 2.56 -6.28
C ALA A 122 -14.46 1.52 -7.07
N PRO A 123 -15.02 0.36 -7.45
CA PRO A 123 -14.30 -0.65 -8.24
C PRO A 123 -13.64 -0.09 -9.52
N PRO A 124 -14.32 0.76 -10.32
CA PRO A 124 -13.72 1.34 -11.52
C PRO A 124 -12.44 2.14 -11.24
N LEU A 125 -12.37 2.87 -10.12
CA LEU A 125 -11.19 3.64 -9.72
C LEU A 125 -9.99 2.72 -9.50
N ARG A 126 -10.19 1.64 -8.73
CA ARG A 126 -9.13 0.65 -8.43
C ARG A 126 -8.69 -0.09 -9.68
N GLU A 127 -9.64 -0.51 -10.51
CA GLU A 127 -9.38 -1.29 -11.72
C GLU A 127 -8.63 -0.46 -12.76
N ASP A 128 -9.04 0.79 -12.99
CA ASP A 128 -8.36 1.69 -13.91
C ASP A 128 -6.92 1.99 -13.45
N PHE A 129 -6.74 2.27 -12.16
CA PHE A 129 -5.41 2.49 -11.60
C PHE A 129 -4.54 1.23 -11.70
N ARG A 130 -5.08 0.06 -11.36
CA ARG A 130 -4.35 -1.21 -11.51
C ARG A 130 -3.96 -1.45 -12.97
N ARG A 131 -4.86 -1.18 -13.91
CA ARG A 131 -4.63 -1.32 -15.35
C ARG A 131 -3.51 -0.40 -15.84
N SER A 132 -3.46 0.85 -15.38
CA SER A 132 -2.35 1.75 -15.74
C SER A 132 -1.01 1.21 -15.25
N LEU A 133 -0.95 0.68 -14.02
CA LEU A 133 0.28 0.06 -13.49
C LEU A 133 0.71 -1.19 -14.27
N ILE A 134 -0.23 -1.98 -14.79
CA ILE A 134 0.07 -3.11 -15.68
C ILE A 134 0.64 -2.62 -17.01
N GLN A 135 0.02 -1.61 -17.63
CA GLN A 135 0.46 -1.03 -18.90
C GLN A 135 1.87 -0.44 -18.80
N GLU A 136 2.22 0.13 -17.66
CA GLU A 136 3.55 0.69 -17.38
C GLU A 136 4.57 -0.37 -16.92
N ALA A 137 4.17 -1.64 -16.89
CA ALA A 137 4.98 -2.77 -16.42
C ALA A 137 5.49 -2.59 -14.97
N ILE A 138 4.73 -1.88 -14.12
CA ILE A 138 4.99 -1.76 -12.69
C ILE A 138 4.48 -3.00 -11.95
N ILE A 139 3.39 -3.61 -12.41
CA ILE A 139 2.92 -4.90 -11.89
C ILE A 139 3.58 -6.04 -12.68
N ILE A 140 4.29 -6.91 -11.96
CA ILE A 140 4.86 -8.14 -12.49
C ILE A 140 3.95 -9.30 -12.10
N PHE A 141 3.43 -9.99 -13.12
CA PHE A 141 2.73 -11.26 -12.90
C PHE A 141 3.73 -12.40 -12.72
N PRO A 142 3.44 -13.40 -11.88
CA PRO A 142 4.33 -14.53 -11.68
C PRO A 142 4.45 -15.36 -12.96
N GLU A 143 5.66 -15.57 -13.45
CA GLU A 143 5.97 -16.46 -14.59
C GLU A 143 7.16 -17.36 -14.22
N GLY A 144 7.10 -18.65 -14.56
CA GLY A 144 8.23 -19.58 -14.44
C GLY A 144 8.79 -19.79 -13.01
N GLY A 145 8.00 -19.54 -11.96
CA GLY A 145 8.46 -19.67 -10.56
C GLY A 145 9.12 -18.42 -9.97
N ILE A 146 9.21 -17.32 -10.72
CA ILE A 146 9.62 -16.01 -10.20
C ILE A 146 8.40 -15.38 -9.51
N GLY A 147 8.59 -14.94 -8.26
CA GLY A 147 7.53 -14.27 -7.51
C GLY A 147 7.10 -12.96 -8.20
N GLY A 148 5.79 -12.77 -8.37
CA GLY A 148 5.24 -11.51 -8.89
C GLY A 148 5.21 -10.40 -7.84
N GLY A 149 4.53 -9.29 -8.15
CA GLY A 149 4.31 -8.16 -7.25
C GLY A 149 4.54 -6.83 -7.95
N VAL A 150 5.06 -5.86 -7.21
CA VAL A 150 5.39 -4.53 -7.74
C VAL A 150 6.89 -4.38 -8.01
N ASP A 151 7.24 -3.90 -9.21
CA ASP A 151 8.60 -3.53 -9.58
C ASP A 151 8.95 -2.12 -9.08
N VAL A 152 9.68 -2.07 -7.97
CA VAL A 152 10.14 -0.82 -7.37
C VAL A 152 11.11 -0.04 -8.27
N LYS A 153 11.91 -0.72 -9.09
CA LYS A 153 12.82 -0.03 -10.01
C LYS A 153 12.01 0.73 -11.06
N LYS A 154 10.96 0.10 -11.59
CA LYS A 154 10.02 0.76 -12.51
C LYS A 154 9.27 1.91 -11.82
N MET A 155 8.85 1.75 -10.57
CA MET A 155 8.27 2.87 -9.80
C MET A 155 9.25 4.04 -9.65
N PHE A 156 10.52 3.77 -9.35
CA PHE A 156 11.54 4.82 -9.23
C PHE A 156 11.74 5.56 -10.55
N MET A 157 11.80 4.84 -11.68
CA MET A 157 11.86 5.48 -13.00
C MET A 157 10.61 6.31 -13.29
N HIS A 158 9.43 5.74 -13.01
CA HIS A 158 8.14 6.38 -13.22
C HIS A 158 7.97 7.66 -12.39
N LEU A 159 8.49 7.67 -11.16
CA LEU A 159 8.48 8.80 -10.24
C LEU A 159 9.75 9.67 -10.30
N ARG A 160 10.69 9.36 -11.20
CA ARG A 160 11.98 10.04 -11.39
C ARG A 160 12.83 10.13 -10.10
N LEU A 161 12.82 9.08 -9.30
CA LEU A 161 13.57 8.99 -8.05
C LEU A 161 14.87 8.19 -8.23
N GLY A 162 15.97 8.72 -7.71
CA GLY A 162 17.23 7.98 -7.63
C GLY A 162 17.32 7.03 -6.43
N ARG A 163 16.68 7.38 -5.31
CA ARG A 163 16.65 6.60 -4.07
C ARG A 163 15.41 6.95 -3.25
N PHE A 164 14.95 6.02 -2.42
CA PHE A 164 13.84 6.24 -1.49
C PHE A 164 13.84 5.15 -0.40
N PRO A 165 13.35 5.40 0.82
CA PRO A 165 13.07 4.34 1.78
C PRO A 165 11.92 3.46 1.29
N ILE A 166 12.14 2.15 1.19
CA ILE A 166 11.18 1.20 0.59
C ILE A 166 10.61 0.18 1.59
N LYS A 167 10.84 0.40 2.89
CA LYS A 167 10.21 -0.38 3.95
C LYS A 167 8.80 0.16 4.22
N GLU A 168 7.87 -0.74 4.53
CA GLU A 168 6.51 -0.49 5.03
C GLU A 168 5.85 0.80 4.50
N PHE A 169 5.90 1.89 5.27
CA PHE A 169 5.23 3.15 4.98
C PHE A 169 5.90 3.93 3.85
N GLY A 170 7.21 3.75 3.65
CA GLY A 170 7.90 4.25 2.47
C GLY A 170 7.40 3.60 1.18
N PHE A 171 7.17 2.28 1.19
CA PHE A 171 6.51 1.60 0.07
C PHE A 171 5.06 2.08 -0.13
N THR A 172 4.33 2.26 0.96
CA THR A 172 2.96 2.79 0.96
C THR A 172 2.89 4.18 0.30
N LEU A 173 3.80 5.09 0.67
CA LEU A 173 3.88 6.42 0.08
C LEU A 173 4.30 6.41 -1.40
N LEU A 174 5.15 5.47 -1.83
CA LEU A 174 5.48 5.30 -3.24
C LEU A 174 4.27 4.87 -4.06
N ILE A 175 3.48 3.91 -3.57
CA ILE A 175 2.24 3.49 -4.23
C ILE A 175 1.26 4.66 -4.34
N LEU A 176 1.10 5.42 -3.26
CA LEU A 176 0.28 6.63 -3.27
C LEU A 176 0.79 7.69 -4.26
N SER A 177 2.10 7.79 -4.44
CA SER A 177 2.69 8.72 -5.40
C SER A 177 2.47 8.28 -6.85
N CYS A 178 2.51 6.97 -7.13
CA CYS A 178 2.06 6.42 -8.41
C CYS A 178 0.57 6.70 -8.64
N PHE A 179 -0.26 6.59 -7.60
CA PHE A 179 -1.67 6.95 -7.68
C PHE A 179 -1.87 8.43 -8.01
N ALA A 180 -1.14 9.34 -7.34
CA ALA A 180 -1.20 10.77 -7.63
C ALA A 180 -0.75 11.10 -9.08
N ARG A 181 0.28 10.41 -9.58
CA ARG A 181 0.72 10.54 -10.98
C ARG A 181 -0.33 10.05 -11.97
N TRP A 182 -0.96 8.91 -11.69
CA TRP A 182 -2.09 8.45 -12.49
C TRP A 182 -3.26 9.45 -12.46
N LEU A 183 -3.60 10.00 -11.29
CA LEU A 183 -4.62 11.06 -11.18
C LEU A 183 -4.26 12.30 -12.00
N LYS A 184 -3.00 12.73 -12.01
CA LYS A 184 -2.53 13.84 -12.85
C LYS A 184 -2.88 13.61 -14.32
N SER A 185 -2.63 12.41 -14.84
CA SER A 185 -2.97 12.07 -16.24
C SER A 185 -4.48 12.15 -16.54
N LYS A 186 -5.34 11.95 -15.52
CA LYS A 186 -6.80 12.10 -15.66
C LYS A 186 -7.19 13.58 -15.62
N ILE A 187 -6.56 14.37 -14.74
CA ILE A 187 -6.78 15.81 -14.57
C ILE A 187 -6.36 16.60 -15.81
N GLU A 188 -5.29 16.19 -16.50
CA GLU A 188 -4.79 16.85 -17.72
C GLU A 188 -5.77 16.80 -18.91
N LYS A 189 -6.90 16.08 -18.78
CA LYS A 189 -7.96 16.13 -19.80
C LYS A 189 -8.66 17.49 -19.79
N PRO A 190 -9.01 18.06 -20.97
CA PRO A 190 -9.60 19.40 -21.07
C PRO A 190 -10.86 19.61 -20.21
N GLU A 191 -11.69 18.57 -20.07
CA GLU A 191 -12.91 18.61 -19.25
C GLU A 191 -12.64 18.88 -17.77
N PHE A 192 -11.57 18.29 -17.22
CA PHE A 192 -11.22 18.45 -15.81
C PHE A 192 -10.45 19.74 -15.57
N LEU A 193 -9.57 20.14 -16.49
CA LEU A 193 -8.88 21.42 -16.41
C LEU A 193 -9.86 22.59 -16.30
N LYS A 194 -10.88 22.63 -17.18
CA LYS A 194 -11.92 23.67 -17.15
C LYS A 194 -12.69 23.67 -15.82
N ARG A 195 -13.07 22.49 -15.32
CA ARG A 195 -13.75 22.41 -14.02
C ARG A 195 -12.86 22.84 -12.86
N ILE A 196 -11.57 22.54 -12.89
CA ILE A 196 -10.64 22.98 -11.83
C ILE A 196 -10.52 24.51 -11.83
N GLU A 197 -10.51 25.16 -12.99
CA GLU A 197 -10.56 26.62 -13.08
C GLU A 197 -11.87 27.20 -12.50
N GLU A 198 -12.99 26.51 -12.67
CA GLU A 198 -14.31 26.96 -12.22
C GLU A 198 -14.54 26.76 -10.70
N ILE A 199 -14.19 25.58 -10.15
CA ILE A 199 -14.58 25.18 -8.77
C ILE A 199 -13.39 24.74 -7.89
N GLY A 200 -12.17 24.70 -8.42
CA GLY A 200 -10.96 24.31 -7.72
C GLY A 200 -10.76 22.79 -7.61
N LEU A 201 -9.49 22.37 -7.47
CA LEU A 201 -9.10 20.95 -7.48
C LEU A 201 -9.84 20.11 -6.42
N LEU A 202 -9.98 20.63 -5.20
CA LEU A 202 -10.61 19.90 -4.09
C LEU A 202 -12.04 19.46 -4.42
N GLN A 203 -12.79 20.29 -5.15
CA GLN A 203 -14.18 20.02 -5.53
C GLN A 203 -14.29 19.10 -6.75
N VAL A 204 -13.21 18.98 -7.55
CA VAL A 204 -13.14 18.08 -8.71
C VAL A 204 -12.72 16.66 -8.32
N MET A 205 -12.03 16.48 -7.19
CA MET A 205 -11.57 15.16 -6.72
C MET A 205 -12.70 14.09 -6.64
N PRO A 206 -13.92 14.40 -6.15
CA PRO A 206 -15.03 13.44 -6.15
C PRO A 206 -15.45 12.98 -7.55
N ASP A 207 -15.36 13.86 -8.57
CA ASP A 207 -15.67 13.50 -9.96
C ASP A 207 -14.64 12.54 -10.56
N LEU A 208 -13.41 12.58 -10.05
CA LEU A 208 -12.36 11.61 -10.34
C LEU A 208 -12.54 10.30 -9.53
N GLY A 209 -13.60 10.18 -8.74
CA GLY A 209 -13.87 9.06 -7.85
C GLY A 209 -13.03 9.08 -6.57
N VAL A 210 -12.50 10.23 -6.16
CA VAL A 210 -11.71 10.40 -4.93
C VAL A 210 -12.43 11.32 -3.94
N ASP A 211 -13.20 10.71 -3.04
CA ASP A 211 -13.96 11.40 -1.99
C ASP A 211 -13.36 11.22 -0.59
N ASP A 212 -14.05 11.75 0.43
CA ASP A 212 -13.61 11.72 1.84
C ASP A 212 -13.69 10.34 2.50
N SER A 213 -14.43 9.39 1.90
CA SER A 213 -14.61 8.05 2.45
C SER A 213 -13.42 7.13 2.18
N ILE A 214 -12.62 7.47 1.16
CA ILE A 214 -11.50 6.63 0.72
C ILE A 214 -10.38 6.66 1.75
N SER A 215 -9.93 5.46 2.09
CA SER A 215 -8.81 5.24 2.99
C SER A 215 -7.70 4.45 2.28
N LEU A 216 -6.46 4.85 2.53
CA LEU A 216 -5.31 4.04 2.14
C LEU A 216 -5.08 2.99 3.22
N VAL A 217 -5.00 1.72 2.82
CA VAL A 217 -4.80 0.61 3.73
C VAL A 217 -3.48 -0.07 3.43
N PHE A 218 -2.70 -0.29 4.47
CA PHE A 218 -1.45 -1.04 4.44
C PHE A 218 -1.58 -2.29 5.30
N PHE A 219 -1.11 -3.42 4.78
CA PHE A 219 -0.94 -4.65 5.52
C PHE A 219 0.53 -5.07 5.49
N ASP A 220 1.04 -5.55 6.61
CA ASP A 220 2.26 -6.35 6.65
C ASP A 220 1.92 -7.78 7.05
N ILE A 221 2.20 -8.74 6.17
CA ILE A 221 1.93 -10.17 6.39
C ILE A 221 3.22 -11.00 6.46
N PRO A 222 4.13 -10.73 7.42
CA PRO A 222 5.33 -11.54 7.61
C PRO A 222 4.94 -12.91 8.19
N ARG A 223 5.94 -13.80 8.37
CA ARG A 223 5.71 -15.10 9.02
C ARG A 223 5.30 -14.99 10.50
N GLN A 224 5.58 -13.85 11.12
CA GLN A 224 5.33 -13.58 12.55
C GLN A 224 4.00 -12.82 12.72
N LYS A 225 3.97 -11.86 13.64
CA LYS A 225 2.82 -10.98 13.87
C LYS A 225 2.55 -10.14 12.64
N LYS A 226 1.31 -10.16 12.15
CA LYS A 226 0.87 -9.37 11.00
C LYS A 226 0.25 -8.06 11.48
N GLU A 227 0.32 -7.04 10.64
CA GLU A 227 -0.11 -5.68 10.96
C GLU A 227 -1.05 -5.13 9.90
N MET A 228 -1.91 -4.20 10.31
CA MET A 228 -2.83 -3.48 9.44
C MET A 228 -2.89 -2.03 9.89
N HIS A 229 -2.71 -1.11 8.95
CA HIS A 229 -2.79 0.32 9.18
C HIS A 229 -3.76 0.94 8.18
N ILE A 230 -4.67 1.77 8.69
CA ILE A 230 -5.62 2.54 7.89
C ILE A 230 -5.26 4.01 8.01
N PHE A 231 -5.08 4.66 6.86
CA PHE A 231 -4.84 6.09 6.74
C PHE A 231 -6.08 6.73 6.09
N PRO A 232 -6.97 7.33 6.90
CA PRO A 232 -8.21 7.92 6.40
C PRO A 232 -7.96 9.25 5.68
N ARG A 233 -9.02 9.79 5.04
CA ARG A 233 -9.01 11.10 4.36
C ARG A 233 -7.91 11.21 3.30
N LEU A 234 -7.87 10.22 2.42
CA LEU A 234 -6.86 10.17 1.36
C LEU A 234 -6.89 11.43 0.47
N LYS A 235 -8.08 11.96 0.19
CA LYS A 235 -8.29 13.19 -0.58
C LYS A 235 -7.52 14.36 0.03
N ASP A 236 -7.67 14.61 1.33
CA ASP A 236 -7.00 15.70 2.04
C ASP A 236 -5.48 15.56 1.97
N PHE A 237 -4.97 14.33 2.13
CA PHE A 237 -3.54 14.07 2.02
C PHE A 237 -3.02 14.36 0.61
N ILE A 238 -3.72 13.89 -0.43
CA ILE A 238 -3.36 14.11 -1.83
C ILE A 238 -3.36 15.60 -2.15
N VAL A 239 -4.44 16.31 -1.80
CA VAL A 239 -4.51 17.76 -2.02
C VAL A 239 -3.40 18.46 -1.25
N LYS A 240 -3.19 18.16 0.03
CA LYS A 240 -2.16 18.84 0.83
C LYS A 240 -0.75 18.65 0.28
N TRP A 241 -0.39 17.46 -0.22
CA TRP A 241 1.01 17.13 -0.55
C TRP A 241 1.31 17.06 -2.04
N TYR A 242 0.30 16.89 -2.89
CA TYR A 242 0.46 16.74 -4.34
C TYR A 242 -0.22 17.86 -5.13
N TYR A 243 -0.84 18.87 -4.50
CA TYR A 243 -1.50 19.98 -5.19
C TYR A 243 -0.69 20.54 -6.37
N ASP A 244 0.47 21.15 -6.10
CA ASP A 244 1.30 21.76 -7.16
C ASP A 244 1.63 20.77 -8.28
N TYR A 245 1.89 19.50 -7.95
CA TYR A 245 2.15 18.45 -8.93
C TYR A 245 0.93 18.15 -9.81
N LEU A 246 -0.24 18.00 -9.20
CA LEU A 246 -1.52 17.81 -9.90
C LEU A 246 -1.90 19.04 -10.75
N MET A 247 -1.47 20.24 -10.34
CA MET A 247 -1.68 21.50 -11.03
C MET A 247 -0.62 21.83 -12.09
N GLY A 248 0.28 20.88 -12.40
CA GLY A 248 1.20 21.00 -13.53
C GLY A 248 2.68 21.01 -13.19
N ALA A 249 3.07 21.08 -11.91
CA ALA A 249 4.48 20.96 -11.54
C ALA A 249 5.05 19.61 -12.01
N GLU A 250 6.28 19.64 -12.53
CA GLU A 250 6.87 18.47 -13.18
C GLU A 250 7.19 17.33 -12.19
N ASP A 251 7.61 17.71 -10.98
CA ASP A 251 8.05 16.77 -9.95
C ASP A 251 7.17 16.80 -8.69
N ILE A 252 7.26 15.73 -7.89
CA ILE A 252 6.59 15.62 -6.59
C ILE A 252 7.56 16.09 -5.50
N ASP A 253 7.41 17.33 -5.03
CA ASP A 253 8.30 17.95 -4.04
C ASP A 253 8.47 17.11 -2.78
N LEU A 254 7.39 16.49 -2.29
CA LEU A 254 7.42 15.61 -1.13
C LEU A 254 8.39 14.44 -1.31
N LEU A 255 8.36 13.78 -2.46
CA LEU A 255 9.24 12.64 -2.72
C LEU A 255 10.69 13.07 -2.91
N ILE A 256 10.93 14.19 -3.60
CA ILE A 256 12.27 14.75 -3.76
C ILE A 256 12.86 15.10 -2.39
N PHE A 257 12.09 15.76 -1.53
CA PHE A 257 12.51 16.10 -0.18
C PHE A 257 12.90 14.86 0.62
N LEU A 258 12.02 13.86 0.71
CA LEU A 258 12.26 12.63 1.47
C LEU A 258 13.42 11.81 0.89
N SER A 259 13.53 11.73 -0.44
CA SER A 259 14.67 11.12 -1.14
C SER A 259 16.00 11.81 -0.81
N SER A 260 15.97 13.13 -0.64
CA SER A 260 17.16 13.91 -0.32
C SER A 260 17.66 13.69 1.10
N LEU A 261 16.75 13.43 2.04
CA LEU A 261 17.03 13.10 3.43
C LEU A 261 17.53 11.66 3.60
N TYR A 262 17.11 10.75 2.74
CA TYR A 262 17.42 9.32 2.87
C TYR A 262 18.91 9.01 2.61
N ILE A 263 19.50 8.21 3.49
CA ILE A 263 20.91 7.81 3.44
C ILE A 263 20.98 6.31 3.11
N THR A 264 21.61 5.99 1.98
CA THR A 264 21.79 4.62 1.48
C THR A 264 23.12 4.00 1.90
N ASP A 265 23.95 4.73 2.64
CA ASP A 265 25.23 4.25 3.12
C ASP A 265 25.04 3.11 4.13
N ARG A 266 25.78 2.01 3.98
CA ARG A 266 25.59 0.80 4.81
C ARG A 266 25.69 1.07 6.31
N ASN A 267 26.52 2.03 6.73
CA ASN A 267 26.71 2.36 8.14
C ASN A 267 25.55 3.16 8.73
N TYR A 268 24.71 3.77 7.89
CA TYR A 268 23.60 4.63 8.30
C TYR A 268 22.24 4.11 7.84
N GLN A 269 22.21 3.14 6.93
CA GLN A 269 20.99 2.70 6.25
C GLN A 269 19.94 2.19 7.22
N GLU A 270 20.32 1.41 8.23
CA GLU A 270 19.36 0.87 9.19
C GLU A 270 18.69 1.96 10.02
N ILE A 271 19.49 2.90 10.55
CA ILE A 271 18.99 4.05 11.32
C ILE A 271 18.16 4.97 10.43
N SER A 272 18.63 5.23 9.21
CA SER A 272 17.91 6.06 8.22
C SER A 272 16.57 5.42 7.85
N ASP A 273 16.54 4.13 7.59
CA ASP A 273 15.32 3.38 7.28
C ASP A 273 14.32 3.48 8.44
N SER A 274 14.78 3.22 9.67
CA SER A 274 13.93 3.24 10.87
C SER A 274 13.29 4.61 11.09
N LEU A 275 14.10 5.68 11.04
CA LEU A 275 13.61 7.04 11.24
C LEU A 275 12.70 7.49 10.09
N MET A 276 13.08 7.24 8.84
CA MET A 276 12.26 7.60 7.68
C MET A 276 10.93 6.88 7.69
N ASN A 277 10.91 5.58 8.00
CA ASN A 277 9.67 4.80 8.05
C ASN A 277 8.72 5.34 9.12
N LYS A 278 9.23 5.61 10.33
CA LYS A 278 8.44 6.21 11.42
C LYS A 278 7.95 7.61 11.08
N PHE A 279 8.78 8.43 10.43
CA PHE A 279 8.37 9.76 9.98
C PHE A 279 7.26 9.69 8.93
N ILE A 280 7.41 8.82 7.92
CA ILE A 280 6.41 8.65 6.86
C ILE A 280 5.09 8.11 7.42
N TYR A 281 5.14 7.23 8.43
CA TYR A 281 3.93 6.80 9.14
C TYR A 281 3.11 7.97 9.71
N TYR A 282 3.77 8.88 10.45
CA TYR A 282 3.09 10.06 11.00
C TYR A 282 2.61 10.98 9.88
N LEU A 283 3.44 11.17 8.86
CA LEU A 283 3.11 11.98 7.70
C LEU A 283 1.81 11.49 7.05
N LEU A 284 1.70 10.19 6.75
CA LEU A 284 0.50 9.57 6.16
C LEU A 284 -0.75 9.70 7.04
N ARG A 285 -0.58 9.91 8.36
CA ARG A 285 -1.69 10.24 9.29
C ARG A 285 -2.07 11.73 9.29
N GLY A 286 -1.45 12.54 8.43
CA GLY A 286 -1.68 13.98 8.34
C GLY A 286 -0.88 14.82 9.34
N TYR A 287 0.06 14.21 10.07
CA TYR A 287 0.85 14.88 11.12
C TYR A 287 2.35 14.90 10.79
N ILE A 288 3.00 16.05 10.96
CA ILE A 288 4.45 16.15 10.82
C ILE A 288 5.08 16.12 12.20
N ASN A 289 5.79 15.02 12.48
CA ASN A 289 6.55 14.90 13.72
C ASN A 289 7.86 15.69 13.60
N SER A 290 7.88 16.89 14.20
CA SER A 290 9.03 17.81 14.15
C SER A 290 10.29 17.22 14.76
N GLU A 291 10.17 16.49 15.87
CA GLU A 291 11.31 15.84 16.53
C GLU A 291 11.95 14.79 15.61
N LEU A 292 11.15 13.93 14.98
CA LEU A 292 11.64 12.95 14.02
C LEU A 292 12.29 13.63 12.81
N LEU A 293 11.67 14.70 12.29
CA LEU A 293 12.23 15.45 11.17
C LEU A 293 13.59 16.06 11.53
N THR A 294 13.69 16.71 12.70
CA THR A 294 14.95 17.27 13.20
C THR A 294 16.02 16.19 13.36
N ASN A 295 15.66 15.01 13.88
CA ASN A 295 16.59 13.88 14.01
C ASN A 295 17.09 13.39 12.65
N ILE A 296 16.20 13.25 11.66
CA ILE A 296 16.56 12.86 10.28
C ILE A 296 17.50 13.90 9.66
N ILE A 297 17.18 15.19 9.76
CA ILE A 297 18.01 16.29 9.25
C ILE A 297 19.39 16.27 9.91
N ASN A 298 19.45 16.12 11.23
CA ASN A 298 20.71 16.11 11.97
C ASN A 298 21.62 14.95 11.55
N ILE A 299 21.06 13.75 11.37
CA ILE A 299 21.82 12.59 10.89
C ILE A 299 22.28 12.82 9.45
N LYS A 300 21.41 13.34 8.58
CA LYS A 300 21.76 13.69 7.20
C LYS A 300 22.90 14.69 7.12
N VAL A 301 22.84 15.77 7.89
CA VAL A 301 23.89 16.79 7.94
C VAL A 301 25.20 16.20 8.47
N ARG A 302 25.15 15.43 9.56
CA ARG A 302 26.34 14.75 10.10
C ARG A 302 26.99 13.82 9.07
N TYR A 303 26.19 13.02 8.36
CA TYR A 303 26.67 12.12 7.32
C TYR A 303 27.35 12.87 6.17
N GLU A 304 26.71 13.91 5.63
CA GLU A 304 27.27 14.67 4.49
C GLU A 304 28.52 15.47 4.88
N LEU A 305 28.65 15.92 6.15
CA LEU A 305 29.80 16.69 6.62
C LEU A 305 30.99 15.83 7.10
N LYS A 306 30.74 14.69 7.76
CA LYS A 306 31.79 13.88 8.38
C LYS A 306 32.31 12.76 7.49
N GLU A 307 31.42 12.04 6.83
CA GLU A 307 31.74 10.75 6.22
C GLU A 307 31.90 10.84 4.70
N ARG A 308 31.23 11.81 4.07
CA ARG A 308 31.29 11.98 2.62
C ARG A 308 32.44 12.89 2.21
N LYS A 309 33.61 12.31 1.94
CA LYS A 309 34.81 13.01 1.42
C LYS A 309 34.67 13.59 -0.01
N ARG A 310 33.45 13.66 -0.57
CA ARG A 310 33.16 14.06 -1.96
C ARG A 310 32.02 15.10 -2.00
N ARG A 311 31.40 15.27 -3.18
CA ARG A 311 30.28 16.20 -3.44
C ARG A 311 29.09 15.94 -2.49
N ILE A 312 28.77 16.96 -1.69
CA ILE A 312 27.61 17.01 -0.81
C ILE A 312 26.34 16.83 -1.63
N TYR A 313 25.41 16.01 -1.15
CA TYR A 313 24.04 15.94 -1.67
C TYR A 313 23.11 16.74 -0.75
N PRO A 314 22.72 17.96 -1.16
CA PRO A 314 21.94 18.85 -0.30
C PRO A 314 20.54 18.32 -0.05
N ILE A 315 19.93 18.78 1.05
CA ILE A 315 18.50 18.61 1.29
C ILE A 315 17.77 19.48 0.27
N GLN A 316 16.88 18.87 -0.50
CA GLN A 316 16.16 19.51 -1.61
C GLN A 316 14.72 19.79 -1.20
N ARG A 317 14.09 20.82 -1.79
CA ARG A 317 12.66 21.15 -1.59
C ARG A 317 12.22 21.47 -0.16
N MET A 318 13.16 21.80 0.74
CA MET A 318 12.83 22.13 2.14
C MET A 318 11.84 23.30 2.25
N ARG A 319 12.01 24.34 1.43
CA ARG A 319 11.16 25.55 1.49
C ARG A 319 9.72 25.22 1.12
N GLU A 320 9.54 24.39 0.09
CA GLU A 320 8.26 23.93 -0.42
C GLU A 320 7.54 23.07 0.62
N ILE A 321 8.27 22.23 1.35
CA ILE A 321 7.70 21.45 2.46
C ILE A 321 7.30 22.35 3.63
N LEU A 322 8.17 23.26 4.06
CA LEU A 322 7.89 24.17 5.17
C LEU A 322 6.67 25.08 4.94
N ARG A 323 6.36 25.42 3.69
CA ARG A 323 5.14 26.18 3.33
C ARG A 323 3.84 25.40 3.54
N ARG A 324 3.91 24.07 3.64
CA ARG A 324 2.76 23.16 3.77
C ARG A 324 2.58 22.64 5.20
N ILE A 325 3.54 22.93 6.08
CA ILE A 325 3.46 22.68 7.53
C ILE A 325 2.74 23.86 8.15
#